data_AF-A0A9P0JML1-F1
#
_entry.id   AF-A0A9P0JML1-F1
#
_cell.length_a   1.000
_cell.length_b   1.000
_cell.length_c   1.000
_cell.angle_alpha   90.00
_cell.angle_beta   90.00
_cell.angle_gamma   90.00
#
_symmetry.space_group_name_H-M   'P 1'
#
loop_
_entity.id
_entity.type
_entity.pdbx_description
1 polymer ?
#
loop_
_entity_poly.entity_id
_entity_poly.type
_entity_poly.pdbx_seq_one_letter_code
_entity_poly.pdbx_strand_id
1 'polypeptide(L)'
;MVWGSMSSKGVGKLHFIDGNVDTNKYLAILEESLLPVMEECLTSGQDFLFQQDGAACHTSKKAIKWMEENNVPLLKWVSSSPDLSPIETLWHEMKKNFGRNKK
;
A
#
# COMPACT_ATOMS: atom_id res chain seq x y z
N MET A 1 -0.29 3.73 13.97
CA MET A 1 -0.68 3.89 12.55
C MET A 1 -1.06 2.53 11.99
N VAL A 2 -1.85 2.45 10.92
CA VAL A 2 -2.13 1.18 10.22
C VAL A 2 -1.73 1.35 8.76
N TRP A 3 -1.02 0.37 8.22
CA TRP A 3 -0.82 0.22 6.78
C TRP A 3 -1.62 -0.96 6.27
N GLY A 4 -2.12 -0.86 5.04
CA GLY A 4 -2.83 -1.93 4.37
C GLY A 4 -2.78 -1.76 2.87
N SER A 5 -3.08 -2.83 2.16
CA SER A 5 -3.21 -2.86 0.70
C SER A 5 -4.53 -3.50 0.29
N MET A 6 -4.95 -3.28 -0.94
CA MET A 6 -6.09 -3.96 -1.53
C MET A 6 -5.91 -4.11 -3.04
N SER A 7 -6.66 -5.03 -3.63
CA SER A 7 -6.81 -5.21 -5.07
C SER A 7 -8.26 -5.55 -5.40
N SER A 8 -8.56 -5.75 -6.69
CA SER A 8 -9.87 -6.26 -7.12
C SER A 8 -10.20 -7.65 -6.56
N LYS A 9 -9.20 -8.42 -6.11
CA LYS A 9 -9.38 -9.74 -5.51
C LYS A 9 -9.69 -9.69 -4.01
N GLY A 10 -9.52 -8.54 -3.35
CA GLY A 10 -9.77 -8.40 -1.92
C GLY A 10 -8.72 -7.54 -1.20
N VAL A 11 -8.67 -7.69 0.12
CA VAL A 11 -7.78 -6.93 1.00
C VAL A 11 -6.50 -7.70 1.29
N GLY A 12 -5.38 -6.97 1.36
CA GLY A 12 -4.10 -7.51 1.79
C GLY A 12 -3.94 -7.50 3.31
N LYS A 13 -2.73 -7.85 3.76
CA LYS A 13 -2.38 -7.86 5.18
C LYS A 13 -2.43 -6.46 5.78
N LEU A 14 -3.05 -6.33 6.95
CA LEU A 14 -3.00 -5.13 7.77
C LEU A 14 -1.80 -5.16 8.71
N HIS A 15 -1.06 -4.05 8.75
CA HIS A 15 0.11 -3.85 9.59
C HIS A 15 -0.17 -2.75 10.61
N PHE A 16 -0.12 -3.11 11.90
CA PHE A 16 -0.21 -2.15 12.99
C PHE A 16 1.20 -1.66 13.33
N ILE A 17 1.39 -0.35 13.25
CA ILE A 17 2.71 0.27 13.30
C ILE A 17 2.76 1.24 14.46
N ASP A 18 3.72 1.00 15.34
CA ASP A 18 4.01 1.89 16.46
C ASP A 18 4.74 3.14 15.98
N GLY A 19 4.15 4.29 16.33
CA GLY A 19 4.63 5.61 15.94
C GLY A 19 4.45 5.91 14.44
N ASN A 20 5.39 6.70 13.91
CA ASN A 20 5.41 7.09 12.51
C ASN A 20 6.08 6.03 11.62
N VAL A 21 5.68 6.01 10.34
CA VAL A 21 6.30 5.20 9.30
C VAL A 21 7.39 6.02 8.63
N ASP A 22 8.63 5.62 8.85
CA ASP A 22 9.76 6.04 8.02
C ASP A 22 9.92 5.13 6.81
N THR A 23 10.84 5.49 5.92
CA THR A 23 11.13 4.71 4.72
C THR A 23 11.58 3.28 5.01
N ASN A 24 12.33 3.02 6.09
CA ASN A 24 12.81 1.66 6.38
C ASN A 24 11.67 0.75 6.82
N LYS A 25 10.80 1.25 7.71
CA LYS A 25 9.59 0.54 8.12
C LYS A 25 8.68 0.28 6.92
N TYR A 26 8.53 1.28 6.04
CA TYR A 26 7.74 1.14 4.83
C TYR A 26 8.29 0.03 3.92
N LEU A 27 9.59 0.02 3.66
CA LEU A 27 10.22 -1.01 2.82
C LEU A 27 10.11 -2.41 3.42
N ALA A 28 10.28 -2.55 4.74
CA ALA A 28 10.08 -3.84 5.41
C ALA A 28 8.64 -4.37 5.21
N ILE A 29 7.65 -3.49 5.27
CA ILE A 29 6.25 -3.86 5.01
C ILE A 29 6.04 -4.30 3.56
N LEU A 30 6.64 -3.58 2.59
CA LEU A 30 6.57 -3.97 1.17
C LEU A 30 7.25 -5.31 0.91
N GLU A 31 8.41 -5.55 1.50
CA GLU A 31 9.11 -6.82 1.37
C GLU A 31 8.25 -7.99 1.88
N GLU A 32 7.60 -7.81 3.04
CA GLU A 32 6.75 -8.84 3.63
C GLU A 32 5.40 -9.02 2.91
N SER A 33 4.84 -7.96 2.34
CA SER A 33 3.43 -7.95 1.91
C SER A 33 3.21 -7.77 0.42
N LEU A 34 4.12 -7.08 -0.26
CA LEU A 34 4.01 -6.82 -1.68
C LEU A 34 4.71 -7.91 -2.49
N LEU A 35 5.97 -8.24 -2.19
CA LEU A 35 6.74 -9.18 -3.00
C LEU A 35 6.08 -10.57 -3.15
N PRO A 36 5.51 -11.18 -2.09
CA PRO A 36 4.82 -12.47 -2.25
C PRO A 36 3.59 -12.38 -3.16
N VAL A 37 2.85 -11.28 -3.09
CA VAL A 37 1.68 -11.03 -3.95
C VAL A 37 2.12 -10.81 -5.40
N MET A 38 3.25 -10.14 -5.61
CA MET A 38 3.83 -9.97 -6.95
C MET A 38 4.21 -11.31 -7.55
N GLU A 39 4.89 -12.17 -6.79
CA GLU A 39 5.26 -13.52 -7.22
C GLU A 39 4.02 -14.36 -7.57
N GLU A 40 2.96 -14.30 -6.76
CA GLU A 40 1.69 -14.96 -7.05
C GLU A 40 1.05 -14.43 -8.35
N CYS A 41 1.03 -13.11 -8.55
CA CYS A 41 0.50 -12.51 -9.78
C CYS A 41 1.29 -12.96 -11.01
N LEU A 42 2.63 -12.91 -10.95
CA LEU A 42 3.51 -13.32 -12.05
C LEU A 42 3.34 -14.81 -12.40
N THR A 43 3.32 -15.69 -11.39
CA THR A 43 3.12 -17.13 -11.60
C THR A 43 1.72 -17.46 -12.14
N SER A 44 0.72 -16.63 -11.84
CA SER A 44 -0.64 -16.75 -12.35
C SER A 44 -0.86 -16.06 -13.72
N GLY A 45 0.18 -15.46 -14.31
CA GLY A 45 0.10 -14.72 -15.57
C GLY A 45 -0.76 -13.47 -15.50
N GLN A 46 -0.85 -12.84 -14.33
CA GLN A 46 -1.64 -11.64 -14.09
C GLN A 46 -0.76 -10.41 -14.01
N ASP A 47 -1.12 -9.40 -14.80
CA ASP A 47 -0.50 -8.08 -14.71
C ASP A 47 -1.05 -7.31 -13.50
N PHE A 48 -0.19 -6.48 -12.92
CA PHE A 48 -0.57 -5.57 -11.83
C PHE A 48 0.25 -4.28 -11.90
N LEU A 49 -0.28 -3.23 -11.28
CA LEU A 49 0.42 -1.98 -11.03
C LEU A 49 0.30 -1.66 -9.54
N PHE A 50 1.41 -1.35 -8.91
CA PHE A 50 1.45 -0.92 -7.53
C PHE A 50 1.11 0.57 -7.43
N GLN A 51 0.05 0.90 -6.69
CA GLN A 51 -0.31 2.28 -6.39
C GLN A 51 0.15 2.65 -4.97
N GLN A 52 0.76 3.82 -4.83
CA GLN A 52 1.05 4.44 -3.54
C GLN A 52 0.74 5.94 -3.59
N ASP A 53 0.54 6.56 -2.43
CA ASP A 53 0.37 8.01 -2.34
C ASP A 53 1.71 8.77 -2.41
N GLY A 54 1.64 10.10 -2.38
CA GLY A 54 2.81 10.98 -2.42
C GLY A 54 3.51 11.18 -1.08
N ALA A 55 3.31 10.34 -0.06
CA ALA A 55 3.97 10.51 1.23
C ALA A 55 5.51 10.51 1.08
N ALA A 56 6.19 11.29 1.91
CA ALA A 56 7.64 11.48 1.81
C ALA A 56 8.42 10.16 1.98
N CYS A 57 7.92 9.22 2.78
CA CYS A 57 8.56 7.92 2.95
C CYS A 57 8.45 7.05 1.67
N HIS A 58 7.30 7.10 0.99
CA HIS A 58 7.00 6.34 -0.23
C HIS A 58 7.74 6.89 -1.47
N THR A 59 7.95 8.20 -1.51
CA THR A 59 8.62 8.91 -2.62
C THR A 59 10.10 9.19 -2.37
N SER A 60 10.64 8.72 -1.24
CA SER A 60 12.06 8.89 -0.91
C SER A 60 12.96 8.22 -1.95
N LYS A 61 14.16 8.75 -2.17
CA LYS A 61 15.16 8.16 -3.09
C LYS A 61 15.41 6.67 -2.78
N LYS A 62 15.42 6.32 -1.50
CA LYS A 62 15.62 4.94 -1.05
C LYS A 62 14.43 4.04 -1.40
N ALA A 63 13.19 4.52 -1.23
CA ALA A 63 12.01 3.76 -1.61
C ALA A 63 11.93 3.51 -3.12
N ILE A 64 12.13 4.56 -3.92
CA ILE A 64 12.11 4.46 -5.38
C ILE A 64 13.20 3.50 -5.88
N LYS A 65 14.43 3.63 -5.37
CA LYS A 65 15.52 2.72 -5.73
C LYS A 65 15.19 1.26 -5.38
N TRP A 66 14.62 1.01 -4.20
CA TRP A 66 14.21 -0.35 -3.82
C TRP A 66 13.13 -0.91 -4.76
N MET A 67 12.18 -0.09 -5.19
CA MET A 67 11.15 -0.51 -6.16
C MET A 67 11.76 -0.87 -7.51
N GLU A 68 12.71 -0.07 -7.99
CA GLU A 68 13.46 -0.36 -9.22
C GLU A 68 14.24 -1.67 -9.11
N GLU A 69 14.97 -1.87 -8.01
CA GLU A 69 15.75 -3.09 -7.75
C GLU A 69 14.87 -4.36 -7.67
N ASN A 70 13.64 -4.22 -7.17
CA ASN A 70 12.67 -5.32 -7.05
C ASN A 70 11.69 -5.41 -8.24
N ASN A 71 11.89 -4.63 -9.31
CA ASN A 71 11.03 -4.59 -10.50
C ASN A 71 9.54 -4.37 -10.16
N VAL A 72 9.25 -3.51 -9.17
CA VAL A 72 7.88 -3.18 -8.79
C VAL A 72 7.29 -2.23 -9.84
N PRO A 73 6.24 -2.63 -10.57
CA PRO A 73 5.63 -1.78 -11.59
C PRO A 73 4.78 -0.69 -10.93
N LEU A 74 5.35 0.50 -10.75
CA LEU A 74 4.72 1.61 -10.04
C LEU A 74 3.73 2.38 -10.93
N LEU A 75 2.51 2.58 -10.44
CA LEU A 75 1.54 3.47 -11.07
C LEU A 75 1.97 4.93 -10.89
N LYS A 76 2.11 5.66 -12.00
CA LYS A 76 2.36 7.10 -11.96
C LYS A 76 1.15 7.82 -11.37
N TRP A 77 1.26 8.19 -10.10
CA TRP A 77 0.19 8.85 -9.35
C TRP A 77 0.36 10.38 -9.35
N VAL A 78 -0.74 11.11 -9.51
CA VAL A 78 -0.74 12.57 -9.35
C VAL A 78 -0.80 12.93 -7.87
N SER A 79 0.04 13.89 -7.45
CA SER A 79 0.08 14.36 -6.07
C SER A 79 -1.29 14.86 -5.62
N SER A 80 -1.66 14.57 -4.36
CA SER A 80 -2.83 15.17 -3.69
C SER A 80 -4.21 14.82 -4.26
N SER A 81 -4.40 13.63 -4.83
CA SER A 81 -5.72 13.13 -5.27
C SER A 81 -6.17 11.90 -4.46
N PRO A 82 -6.54 12.07 -3.17
CA PRO A 82 -7.02 10.96 -2.34
C PRO A 82 -8.38 10.40 -2.83
N ASP A 83 -9.18 11.24 -3.49
CA ASP A 83 -10.45 10.89 -4.12
C ASP A 83 -10.32 9.83 -5.22
N LEU A 84 -9.16 9.78 -5.88
CA LEU A 84 -8.88 8.79 -6.91
C LEU A 84 -8.44 7.44 -6.34
N SER A 85 -8.14 7.35 -5.04
CA SER A 85 -7.58 6.14 -4.42
C SER A 85 -8.68 5.22 -3.86
N PRO A 86 -8.87 4.00 -4.41
CA PRO A 86 -9.91 3.08 -3.92
C PRO A 86 -9.77 2.71 -2.43
N ILE A 87 -8.54 2.64 -1.93
CA ILE A 87 -8.27 2.27 -0.53
C ILE A 87 -8.76 3.32 0.47
N GLU A 88 -8.85 4.60 0.07
CA GLU A 88 -9.41 5.65 0.93
C GLU A 88 -10.90 5.43 1.18
N THR A 89 -11.63 4.89 0.20
CA THR A 89 -13.03 4.49 0.38
C THR A 89 -13.15 3.35 1.38
N LEU A 90 -12.26 2.36 1.31
CA LEU A 90 -12.21 1.26 2.28
C LEU A 90 -11.93 1.79 3.70
N TRP A 91 -10.93 2.67 3.84
CA TRP A 91 -10.62 3.29 5.12
C TRP A 91 -11.78 4.11 5.69
N HIS A 92 -12.52 4.82 4.84
CA HIS A 92 -13.70 5.57 5.25
C HIS A 92 -14.78 4.66 5.86
N GLU A 93 -15.14 3.57 5.17
CA GLU A 93 -16.14 2.63 5.68
C GLU A 93 -15.67 1.89 6.94
N MET A 94 -14.38 1.53 7.02
CA MET A 94 -13.82 0.96 8.26
C MET A 94 -13.98 1.92 9.44
N LYS A 95 -13.58 3.19 9.32
CA LYS A 95 -13.71 4.20 10.39
C LYS A 95 -15.15 4.37 10.83
N LYS A 96 -16.09 4.44 9.89
CA LYS A 96 -17.53 4.55 10.14
C LYS A 96 -18.08 3.35 10.92
N ASN A 97 -17.67 2.13 10.56
CA ASN A 97 -18.09 0.91 11.27
C ASN A 97 -17.49 0.82 12.68
N PHE A 98 -16.22 1.18 12.86
CA PHE A 98 -15.63 1.29 14.21
C PHE A 98 -16.33 2.32 15.08
N GLY A 99 -16.77 3.45 14.52
CA GLY A 99 -17.54 4.46 15.24
C GLY A 99 -18.92 3.99 15.69
N ARG A 100 -19.56 3.08 14.93
CA ARG A 100 -20.86 2.48 15.27
C ARG A 100 -20.76 1.46 16.40
N ASN A 101 -19.69 0.69 16.46
CA ASN A 101 -19.47 -0.35 17.48
C ASN A 101 -19.00 0.19 18.84
N LYS A 102 -18.87 1.51 18.99
CA LYS A 102 -18.61 2.18 20.28
C LYS A 102 -19.88 2.67 20.99
N LYS A 103 -21.06 2.41 20.42
CA LYS A 103 -22.37 2.63 21.05
C LYS A 103 -22.92 1.30 21.54
#